data_AF-A0A6J6J0V7-F1
#
_entry.id   AF-A0A6J6J0V7-F1
#
_cell.length_a   1.000
_cell.length_b   1.000
_cell.length_c   1.000
_cell.angle_alpha   90.00
_cell.angle_beta   90.00
_cell.angle_gamma   90.00
#
_symmetry.space_group_name_H-M   'P 1'
#
loop_
_entity.id
_entity.type
_entity.pdbx_description
1 polymer ?
#
loop_
_entity_poly.entity_id
_entity_poly.type
_entity_poly.pdbx_seq_one_letter_code
_entity_poly.pdbx_strand_id
1 'polypeptide(L)'
;MEQAAETLNVPKGRVNRLLEEYSLVAVKKDGQLMIPADVIVQGEPLAPLRGTIIMLLDSGYSIEESITWLFTHSDVLGQTPLQSLLEGKKAPVRRLAQMLDI
;
A
#
# COMPACT_ATOMS: atom_id res chain seq x y z
N MET A 1 12.20 -8.78 -0.55
CA MET A 1 11.46 -10.06 -0.56
C MET A 1 11.78 -10.93 0.63
N GLU A 2 13.06 -11.22 0.90
CA GLU A 2 13.49 -12.06 2.03
C GLU A 2 13.10 -11.48 3.40
N GLN A 3 13.41 -10.21 3.63
CA GLN A 3 13.00 -9.50 4.85
C GLN A 3 11.48 -9.55 5.09
N ALA A 4 10.66 -9.37 4.05
CA ALA A 4 9.20 -9.46 4.19
C ALA A 4 8.74 -10.88 4.51
N ALA A 5 9.38 -11.91 3.93
CA ALA A 5 9.10 -13.31 4.23
C ALA A 5 9.40 -13.64 5.70
N GLU A 6 10.52 -13.14 6.22
CA GLU A 6 10.91 -13.27 7.63
C GLU A 6 9.93 -12.54 8.55
N THR A 7 9.62 -11.27 8.29
CA THR A 7 8.70 -10.48 9.13
C THR A 7 7.29 -11.06 9.17
N LEU A 8 6.79 -11.57 8.04
CA LEU A 8 5.48 -12.20 7.95
C LEU A 8 5.49 -13.67 8.43
N ASN A 9 6.66 -14.25 8.67
CA ASN A 9 6.85 -15.68 8.97
C ASN A 9 6.17 -16.58 7.92
N VAL A 10 6.37 -16.29 6.63
CA VAL A 10 5.81 -17.06 5.51
C VAL A 10 6.85 -17.35 4.43
N PRO A 11 6.68 -18.38 3.60
CA PRO A 11 7.58 -18.64 2.47
C PRO A 11 7.58 -17.50 1.43
N LYS A 12 8.68 -17.32 0.68
CA LYS A 12 8.79 -16.31 -0.40
C LYS A 12 7.65 -16.40 -1.43
N GLY A 13 7.18 -17.60 -1.75
CA GLY A 13 6.03 -17.80 -2.65
C GLY A 13 4.73 -17.19 -2.12
N ARG A 14 4.53 -17.17 -0.80
CA ARG A 14 3.39 -16.49 -0.18
C ARG A 14 3.52 -14.97 -0.31
N VAL A 15 4.72 -14.42 -0.19
CA VAL A 15 4.98 -12.98 -0.41
C VAL A 15 4.65 -12.56 -1.83
N ASN A 16 5.05 -13.35 -2.85
CA ASN A 16 4.68 -13.09 -4.25
C ASN A 16 3.16 -13.07 -4.42
N ARG A 17 2.47 -14.08 -3.86
CA ARG A 17 1.01 -14.14 -3.92
C ARG A 17 0.34 -12.94 -3.24
N LEU A 18 0.90 -12.44 -2.13
CA LEU A 18 0.39 -11.24 -1.47
C LEU A 18 0.58 -9.97 -2.33
N LEU A 19 1.64 -9.89 -3.13
CA LEU A 19 1.81 -8.82 -4.12
C LEU A 19 0.80 -8.94 -5.27
N GLU A 20 0.61 -10.15 -5.81
CA GLU A 20 -0.39 -10.44 -6.85
C GLU A 20 -1.82 -10.13 -6.39
N GLU A 21 -2.13 -10.36 -5.11
CA GLU A 21 -3.42 -10.10 -4.49
C GLU A 21 -3.59 -8.65 -4.00
N TYR A 22 -2.59 -7.79 -4.23
CA TYR A 22 -2.48 -6.40 -3.74
C TYR A 22 -2.56 -6.25 -2.21
N SER A 23 -2.34 -7.34 -1.47
CA SER A 23 -2.25 -7.31 -0.01
C SER A 23 -0.93 -6.71 0.46
N LEU A 24 0.12 -6.78 -0.37
CA LEU A 24 1.35 -6.03 -0.22
C LEU A 24 1.59 -5.20 -1.48
N VAL A 25 2.51 -4.23 -1.35
CA VAL A 25 3.05 -3.47 -2.48
C VAL A 25 4.57 -3.48 -2.44
N ALA A 26 5.20 -3.31 -3.61
CA ALA A 26 6.63 -3.19 -3.73
C ALA A 26 6.99 -1.88 -4.44
N VAL A 27 8.02 -1.20 -3.96
CA VAL A 27 8.61 -0.02 -4.59
C VAL A 27 9.94 -0.39 -5.22
N LYS A 28 10.28 0.25 -6.33
CA LYS A 28 11.62 0.11 -6.92
C LYS A 28 12.51 1.19 -6.34
N LYS A 29 13.59 0.80 -5.64
CA LYS A 29 14.61 1.70 -5.12
C LYS A 29 15.97 1.21 -5.58
N ASP A 30 16.74 2.10 -6.21
CA ASP A 30 18.07 1.80 -6.75
C ASP A 30 18.10 0.57 -7.67
N GLY A 31 17.05 0.39 -8.47
CA GLY A 31 16.90 -0.75 -9.38
C GLY A 31 16.33 -2.02 -8.75
N GLN A 32 16.22 -2.08 -7.42
CA GLN A 32 15.76 -3.26 -6.69
C GLN A 32 14.31 -3.11 -6.20
N LEU A 33 13.51 -4.16 -6.35
CA LEU A 33 12.16 -4.23 -5.78
C LEU A 33 12.25 -4.51 -4.27
N MET A 34 11.64 -3.63 -3.49
CA MET A 34 11.60 -3.70 -2.03
C MET A 34 10.17 -3.56 -1.54
N ILE A 35 9.83 -4.30 -0.48
CA ILE A 35 8.55 -4.18 0.22
C ILE A 35 8.78 -3.23 1.40
N PRO A 36 8.11 -2.07 1.46
CA PRO A 36 8.23 -1.15 2.59
C PRO A 36 7.83 -1.83 3.91
N ALA A 37 8.58 -1.61 4.98
CA ALA A 37 8.27 -2.21 6.28
C ALA A 37 6.90 -1.73 6.81
N ASP A 38 6.54 -0.49 6.53
CA ASP A 38 5.30 0.16 6.97
C ASP A 38 4.03 -0.51 6.45
N VAL A 39 4.10 -1.33 5.40
CA VAL A 39 2.93 -2.07 4.90
C VAL A 39 2.72 -3.41 5.60
N ILE A 40 3.55 -3.74 6.60
CA ILE A 40 3.43 -4.93 7.46
C ILE A 40 3.27 -4.45 8.91
N VAL A 41 2.15 -4.80 9.54
CA VAL A 41 1.81 -4.40 10.91
C VAL A 41 1.55 -5.66 11.73
N GLN A 42 2.30 -5.84 12.81
CA GLN A 42 2.17 -6.99 13.72
C GLN A 42 2.28 -8.35 13.01
N GLY A 43 3.20 -8.46 12.04
CA GLY A 43 3.42 -9.71 11.29
C GLY A 43 2.36 -10.01 10.23
N GLU A 44 1.46 -9.06 9.94
CA GLU A 44 0.41 -9.20 8.93
C GLU A 44 0.46 -8.03 7.94
N PRO A 45 0.01 -8.21 6.69
CA PRO A 45 -0.17 -7.08 5.78
C PRO A 45 -1.12 -6.03 6.37
N LEU A 46 -0.85 -4.75 6.10
CA LEU A 46 -1.69 -3.64 6.55
C LEU A 46 -3.12 -3.80 5.98
N ALA A 47 -4.06 -4.21 6.82
CA ALA A 47 -5.40 -4.61 6.40
C ALA A 47 -6.14 -3.67 5.41
N PRO A 48 -6.13 -2.32 5.57
CA PRO A 48 -6.81 -1.46 4.61
C PRO A 48 -6.10 -1.31 3.26
N LEU A 49 -4.81 -1.67 3.14
CA LEU A 49 -4.00 -1.43 1.95
C LEU A 49 -4.63 -2.01 0.69
N ARG A 50 -5.01 -3.29 0.73
CA ARG A 50 -5.61 -3.99 -0.41
C ARG A 50 -6.84 -3.29 -0.94
N GLY A 51 -7.75 -2.91 -0.04
CA GLY A 51 -8.99 -2.22 -0.42
C GLY A 51 -8.72 -0.85 -1.04
N THR A 52 -7.70 -0.13 -0.53
CA THR A 52 -7.29 1.15 -1.10
C THR A 52 -6.67 0.98 -2.49
N ILE A 53 -5.80 -0.01 -2.69
CA ILE A 53 -5.22 -0.30 -4.01
C ILE A 53 -6.32 -0.66 -5.01
N ILE A 54 -7.21 -1.60 -4.67
CA ILE A 54 -8.31 -2.01 -5.57
C ILE A 54 -9.17 -0.81 -5.97
N MET A 55 -9.53 0.05 -5.00
CA MET A 55 -10.31 1.25 -5.28
C MET A 55 -9.62 2.19 -6.28
N LEU A 56 -8.31 2.41 -6.15
CA LEU A 56 -7.56 3.25 -7.10
C LEU A 56 -7.49 2.60 -8.49
N LEU A 57 -7.25 1.29 -8.54
CA LEU A 57 -7.26 0.53 -9.80
C LEU A 57 -8.61 0.60 -10.51
N ASP A 58 -9.71 0.48 -9.75
CA ASP A 58 -11.08 0.60 -10.26
C ASP A 58 -11.38 2.02 -10.77
N SER A 59 -10.74 3.04 -10.21
CA SER A 59 -10.73 4.43 -10.69
C SER A 59 -9.79 4.67 -11.88
N GLY A 60 -9.14 3.63 -12.41
CA GLY A 60 -8.29 3.70 -13.61
C GLY A 60 -6.83 4.02 -13.36
N TYR A 61 -6.40 4.11 -12.10
CA TYR A 61 -4.98 4.25 -11.77
C TYR A 61 -4.23 2.95 -12.08
N SER A 62 -2.98 3.06 -12.52
CA SER A 62 -2.07 1.93 -12.54
C SER A 62 -1.63 1.56 -11.12
N ILE A 63 -1.05 0.36 -10.96
CA ILE A 63 -0.45 -0.05 -9.70
C ILE A 63 0.70 0.87 -9.27
N GLU A 64 1.50 1.36 -10.22
CA GLU A 64 2.61 2.27 -9.95
C GLU A 64 2.13 3.64 -9.48
N GLU A 65 1.10 4.19 -10.11
CA GLU A 65 0.47 5.44 -9.68
C GLU A 65 -0.21 5.27 -8.31
N SER A 66 -0.87 4.14 -8.07
CA SER A 66 -1.51 3.83 -6.78
C SER A 66 -0.49 3.80 -5.63
N ILE A 67 0.66 3.15 -5.87
CA ILE A 67 1.76 3.12 -4.91
C ILE A 67 2.32 4.52 -4.71
N THR A 68 2.59 5.26 -5.79
CA THR A 68 3.07 6.64 -5.71
C THR A 68 2.13 7.52 -4.88
N TRP A 69 0.82 7.42 -5.12
CA TRP A 69 -0.20 8.14 -4.37
C TRP A 69 -0.18 7.81 -2.88
N LEU A 70 -0.05 6.52 -2.50
CA LEU A 70 0.03 6.10 -1.09
C LEU A 70 1.19 6.75 -0.32
N PHE A 71 2.31 6.98 -1.00
CA PHE A 71 3.53 7.56 -0.40
C PHE A 71 3.65 9.08 -0.60
N THR A 72 2.75 9.69 -1.37
CA THR A 72 2.78 11.14 -1.64
C THR A 72 2.06 11.90 -0.54
N HIS A 73 2.62 13.04 -0.12
CA HIS A 73 1.98 13.92 0.86
C HIS A 73 0.68 14.47 0.31
N SER A 74 -0.37 14.47 1.14
CA SER A 74 -1.65 15.10 0.81
C SER A 74 -1.90 16.28 1.75
N ASP A 75 -2.05 17.48 1.20
CA ASP A 75 -2.41 18.67 1.98
C ASP A 75 -3.78 18.52 2.67
N VAL A 76 -4.69 17.73 2.08
CA VAL A 76 -6.02 17.43 2.63
C VAL A 76 -5.92 16.55 3.88
N LEU A 77 -4.97 15.62 3.92
CA LEU A 77 -4.73 14.75 5.08
C LEU A 77 -3.69 15.33 6.06
N GLY A 78 -2.87 16.28 5.60
CA GLY A 78 -1.69 16.78 6.31
C GLY A 78 -0.55 15.77 6.42
N GLN A 79 -0.63 14.65 5.70
CA GLN A 79 0.32 13.53 5.73
C GLN A 79 0.10 12.62 4.52
N THR A 80 0.85 11.52 4.40
CA THR A 80 0.61 10.56 3.32
C THR A 80 -0.66 9.73 3.57
N PRO A 81 -1.32 9.21 2.51
CA PRO A 81 -2.40 8.25 2.67
C PRO A 81 -1.97 7.01 3.47
N LEU A 82 -0.75 6.50 3.26
CA LEU A 82 -0.23 5.36 4.03
C LEU A 82 -0.14 5.66 5.53
N GLN A 83 0.38 6.82 5.92
CA GLN A 83 0.43 7.24 7.33
C GLN A 83 -0.98 7.31 7.93
N SER A 84 -1.94 7.86 7.19
CA SER A 84 -3.34 7.88 7.62
C SER A 84 -3.92 6.47 7.80
N LEU A 85 -3.59 5.53 6.91
CA LEU A 85 -4.03 4.13 7.02
C LEU A 85 -3.43 3.43 8.24
N LEU A 86 -2.15 3.68 8.55
CA LEU A 86 -1.46 3.17 9.75
C LEU A 86 -2.12 3.66 11.04
N GLU A 87 -2.59 4.90 11.05
CA GLU A 87 -3.35 5.48 12.16
C GLU A 87 -4.82 5.03 12.19
N GLY A 88 -5.23 4.11 11.30
CA GLY A 88 -6.60 3.61 11.21
C GLY A 88 -7.60 4.58 10.56
N LYS A 89 -7.15 5.71 10.01
CA LYS A 89 -7.98 6.77 9.40
C LYS A 89 -8.41 6.39 7.97
N LYS A 90 -9.22 5.33 7.82
CA LYS A 90 -9.70 4.83 6.52
C LYS A 90 -10.66 5.79 5.81
N ALA A 91 -11.57 6.44 6.55
CA ALA A 91 -12.60 7.28 5.94
C ALA A 91 -12.05 8.55 5.27
N PRO A 92 -11.11 9.31 5.88
CA PRO A 92 -10.42 10.40 5.20
C PRO A 92 -9.68 9.95 3.92
N VAL A 93 -8.98 8.82 3.97
CA VAL A 93 -8.24 8.28 2.80
C VAL A 93 -9.18 7.96 1.65
N ARG A 94 -10.33 7.33 1.92
CA ARG A 94 -11.34 7.06 0.89
C ARG A 94 -11.93 8.33 0.29
N ARG A 95 -12.21 9.34 1.13
CA ARG A 95 -12.68 10.64 0.64
C ARG A 95 -11.65 11.31 -0.27
N LEU A 96 -10.37 11.28 0.11
CA LEU A 96 -9.30 11.82 -0.73
C LEU A 96 -9.26 11.11 -2.09
N ALA A 97 -9.34 9.77 -2.10
CA ALA A 97 -9.33 9.02 -3.36
C ALA A 97 -10.52 9.37 -4.26
N GLN A 98 -11.72 9.55 -3.70
CA GLN A 98 -12.91 9.96 -4.46
C GLN A 98 -12.80 11.38 -5.04
N MET A 99 -11.91 12.23 -4.52
CA MET A 99 -11.67 13.57 -5.07
C MET A 99 -10.75 13.55 -6.30
N LEU A 100 -10.10 12.41 -6.57
CA LEU A 100 -9.23 12.24 -7.73
C LEU A 100 -10.00 12.01 -9.03
N ASP A 101 -11.27 11.58 -8.92
CA ASP A 101 -12.15 11.25 -10.03
C ASP A 101 -12.90 12.49 -10.60
N ILE A 102 -12.53 13.71 -10.19
CA ILE A 102 -13.19 14.98 -10.54
C ILE A 102 -12.29 15.85 -11.41
#